data_AF-A0A519VMA3-F1
#
_entry.id   AF-A0A519VMA3-F1
#
_cell.length_a   1.000
_cell.length_b   1.000
_cell.length_c   1.000
_cell.angle_alpha   90.00
_cell.angle_beta   90.00
_cell.angle_gamma   90.00
#
_symmetry.space_group_name_H-M   'P 1'
#
loop_
_entity.id
_entity.type
_entity.pdbx_description
1 polymer ?
#
loop_
_entity_poly.entity_id
_entity_poly.type
_entity_poly.pdbx_seq_one_letter_code
_entity_poly.pdbx_strand_id
1 'polypeptide(L)'
;SGTAGREGGWRNGVNMVDVNGDGKLDIYICYSGDFDEDIRKNQLFINQGLNADGMPTFKDEAEAYGLADPSYSTQSYFFDYDRDGDLDMLLVNENIKVLSNLDDVTIQDLRKKSDQYSGSKFFRNDNNHFVDVTVVSGINHSVLSYGLSASIADVNGDGWPDMYISNDYSIQDHLYINNKNGTFTDKLSSNLDHISMYSMGNNISDINNDGRPDIYTLDMIPEDNKRQKLLQGFDNYEFKLDNYLAYLIQTGAGRHYLLTLIMMAGKTFL
;
A
#
# COMPACT_ATOMS: atom_id res chain seq x y z
N SER A 1 -7.08 21.75 20.63
CA SER A 1 -6.65 20.36 20.41
C SER A 1 -5.21 20.27 19.90
N GLY A 2 -4.73 21.16 19.01
CA GLY A 2 -3.35 21.07 18.48
C GLY A 2 -3.22 20.31 17.15
N THR A 3 -4.34 20.05 16.47
CA THR A 3 -4.46 19.13 15.32
C THR A 3 -4.84 19.83 14.01
N ALA A 4 -4.44 21.09 13.81
CA ALA A 4 -4.89 21.89 12.65
C ALA A 4 -4.38 21.34 11.29
N GLY A 5 -3.31 20.53 11.34
CA GLY A 5 -2.61 20.06 10.14
C GLY A 5 -1.76 21.16 9.49
N ARG A 6 -1.11 20.85 8.38
CA ARG A 6 -0.43 21.83 7.52
C ARG A 6 -1.45 22.64 6.72
N GLU A 7 -1.19 23.93 6.55
CA GLU A 7 -1.98 24.81 5.69
C GLU A 7 -1.65 24.55 4.22
N GLY A 8 -2.67 24.50 3.35
CA GLY A 8 -2.49 24.34 1.90
C GLY A 8 -2.13 22.93 1.41
N GLY A 9 -1.68 22.03 2.29
CA GLY A 9 -1.34 20.65 1.92
C GLY A 9 -2.56 19.77 1.66
N TRP A 10 -2.45 18.90 0.66
CA TRP A 10 -3.46 17.89 0.35
C TRP A 10 -3.29 16.67 1.26
N ARG A 11 -4.37 16.29 1.96
CA ARG A 11 -4.40 15.22 2.96
C ARG A 11 -5.10 14.01 2.34
N ASN A 12 -4.42 12.88 2.25
CA ASN A 12 -4.96 11.66 1.64
C ASN A 12 -5.40 10.64 2.69
N GLY A 13 -4.47 10.21 3.53
CA GLY A 13 -4.67 9.15 4.52
C GLY A 13 -4.65 9.67 5.95
N VAL A 14 -5.40 9.01 6.84
CA VAL A 14 -5.35 9.26 8.29
C VAL A 14 -5.44 7.94 9.04
N ASN A 15 -4.64 7.81 10.09
CA ASN A 15 -4.70 6.70 11.04
C ASN A 15 -4.83 7.21 12.46
N MET A 16 -5.61 6.49 13.26
CA MET A 16 -5.63 6.62 14.72
C MET A 16 -4.99 5.37 15.31
N VAL A 17 -3.85 5.53 15.95
CA VAL A 17 -2.99 4.43 16.42
C VAL A 17 -2.30 4.86 17.70
N ASP A 18 -2.14 3.96 18.67
CA ASP A 18 -1.29 4.17 19.84
C ASP A 18 0.13 3.76 19.45
N VAL A 19 0.90 4.70 18.87
CA VAL A 19 2.18 4.37 18.21
C VAL A 19 3.30 4.11 19.21
N ASN A 20 3.15 4.64 20.43
CA ASN A 20 4.15 4.57 21.49
C ASN A 20 3.75 3.65 22.66
N GLY A 21 2.58 3.01 22.57
CA GLY A 21 2.08 2.04 23.55
C GLY A 21 1.70 2.66 24.90
N ASP A 22 1.38 3.95 24.95
CA ASP A 22 1.07 4.65 26.20
C ASP A 22 -0.41 4.55 26.62
N GLY A 23 -1.21 3.85 25.83
CA GLY A 23 -2.64 3.65 26.04
C GLY A 23 -3.51 4.78 25.50
N LYS A 24 -2.95 5.73 24.74
CA LYS A 24 -3.69 6.83 24.12
C LYS A 24 -3.56 6.74 22.60
N LEU A 25 -4.68 6.96 21.90
CA LEU A 25 -4.65 7.05 20.44
C LEU A 25 -4.00 8.36 20.00
N ASP A 26 -2.98 8.22 19.17
CA ASP A 26 -2.32 9.26 18.40
C ASP A 26 -2.98 9.39 17.01
N ILE A 27 -2.60 10.41 16.24
CA ILE A 27 -3.12 10.64 14.90
C ILE A 27 -1.98 10.81 13.91
N TYR A 28 -1.90 9.95 12.90
CA TYR A 28 -0.96 10.09 11.79
C TYR A 28 -1.70 10.55 10.53
N ILE A 29 -1.17 11.55 9.83
CA ILE A 29 -1.76 12.12 8.61
C ILE A 29 -0.77 12.03 7.46
N CYS A 30 -1.23 11.38 6.38
CA CYS A 30 -0.53 11.30 5.11
C CYS A 30 -0.85 12.51 4.23
N TYR A 31 0.17 13.08 3.61
CA TYR A 31 0.05 14.17 2.64
C TYR A 31 0.57 13.73 1.27
N SER A 32 -0.01 14.32 0.23
CA SER A 32 0.38 14.08 -1.17
C SER A 32 0.18 15.35 -2.01
N GLY A 33 0.31 15.22 -3.32
CA GLY A 33 0.12 16.29 -4.30
C GLY A 33 1.42 16.97 -4.74
N ASP A 34 1.33 17.69 -5.86
CA ASP A 34 2.43 18.41 -6.50
C ASP A 34 2.71 19.75 -5.78
N PHE A 35 3.23 19.65 -4.55
CA PHE A 35 3.58 20.78 -3.68
C PHE A 35 5.03 20.67 -3.20
N ASP A 36 5.55 21.73 -2.59
CA ASP A 36 6.86 21.71 -1.93
C ASP A 36 6.91 20.67 -0.80
N GLU A 37 8.08 20.07 -0.58
CA GLU A 37 8.27 18.98 0.40
C GLU A 37 7.73 19.33 1.79
N ASP A 38 8.01 20.53 2.29
CA ASP A 38 7.57 20.96 3.63
C ASP A 38 6.03 21.00 3.79
N ILE A 39 5.29 21.14 2.69
CA ILE A 39 3.82 21.14 2.69
C ILE A 39 3.27 19.71 2.70
N ARG A 40 4.02 18.76 2.15
CA ARG A 40 3.63 17.34 2.01
C ARG A 40 4.36 16.38 2.96
N LYS A 41 5.16 16.89 3.90
CA LYS A 41 5.65 16.07 5.01
C LYS A 41 4.49 15.56 5.85
N ASN A 42 4.46 14.26 6.07
CA ASN A 42 3.50 13.62 6.97
C ASN A 42 3.59 14.19 8.40
N GLN A 43 2.50 14.07 9.16
CA GLN A 43 2.41 14.56 10.54
C GLN A 43 1.97 13.46 11.49
N LEU A 44 2.55 13.46 12.69
CA LEU A 44 2.27 12.51 13.76
C LEU A 44 1.92 13.32 15.00
N PHE A 45 0.64 13.39 15.31
CA PHE A 45 0.12 14.08 16.47
C PHE A 45 0.08 13.12 17.66
N ILE A 46 1.09 13.19 18.53
CA ILE A 46 1.17 12.42 19.77
C ILE A 46 0.24 13.01 20.82
N ASN A 47 -0.58 12.16 21.41
CA ASN A 47 -1.58 12.51 22.40
C ASN A 47 -0.96 12.80 23.77
N GLN A 48 -1.07 14.06 24.20
CA GLN A 48 -0.53 14.57 25.46
C GLN A 48 -1.49 14.36 26.65
N GLY A 49 -2.63 13.71 26.42
CA GLY A 49 -3.69 13.56 27.41
C GLY A 49 -4.64 14.75 27.47
N LEU A 50 -5.49 14.75 28.51
CA LEU A 50 -6.54 15.74 28.68
C LEU A 50 -6.02 17.03 29.33
N ASN A 51 -6.46 18.17 28.81
CA ASN A 51 -6.26 19.47 29.44
C ASN A 51 -7.23 19.67 30.62
N ALA A 52 -7.17 20.86 31.26
CA ALA A 52 -8.03 21.21 32.39
C ALA A 52 -9.54 21.17 32.08
N ASP A 53 -9.92 21.32 30.81
CA ASP A 53 -11.31 21.28 30.33
C ASP A 53 -11.74 19.87 29.91
N GLY A 54 -10.89 18.85 30.11
CA GLY A 54 -11.16 17.47 29.73
C GLY A 54 -11.02 17.20 28.22
N MET A 55 -10.38 18.09 27.45
CA MET A 55 -10.16 17.90 26.01
C MET A 55 -8.76 17.32 25.74
N PRO A 56 -8.61 16.35 24.82
CA PRO A 56 -7.31 15.84 24.43
C PRO A 56 -6.49 16.94 23.73
N THR A 57 -5.20 16.93 24.03
CA THR A 57 -4.20 17.81 23.40
C THR A 57 -3.17 16.99 22.67
N PHE A 58 -2.67 17.52 21.56
CA PHE A 58 -1.75 16.81 20.69
C PHE A 58 -0.56 17.68 20.35
N LYS A 59 0.57 17.03 20.08
CA LYS A 59 1.82 17.64 19.64
C LYS A 59 2.29 16.94 18.37
N ASP A 60 2.63 17.69 17.34
CA ASP A 60 3.26 17.12 16.14
C ASP A 60 4.70 16.73 16.46
N GLU A 61 5.00 15.44 16.38
CA GLU A 61 6.30 14.84 16.67
C GLU A 61 6.83 14.00 15.49
N ALA A 62 6.27 14.16 14.28
CA ALA A 62 6.70 13.38 13.11
C ALA A 62 8.22 13.44 12.86
N GLU A 63 8.83 14.63 12.96
CA GLU A 63 10.29 14.79 12.78
C GLU A 63 11.07 14.05 13.87
N ALA A 64 10.59 14.07 15.12
CA ALA A 64 11.26 13.40 16.23
C ALA A 64 11.18 11.87 16.12
N TYR A 65 10.04 11.37 15.64
CA TYR A 65 9.80 9.94 15.40
C TYR A 65 10.39 9.45 14.07
N GLY A 66 10.96 10.30 13.22
CA GLY A 66 11.48 9.89 11.91
C GLY A 66 10.39 9.63 10.85
N LEU A 67 9.17 10.12 11.08
CA LEU A 67 7.99 9.91 10.23
C LEU A 67 7.52 11.17 9.47
N ALA A 68 8.29 12.26 9.49
CA ALA A 68 8.02 13.45 8.68
C ALA A 68 8.41 13.27 7.20
N ASP A 69 7.95 12.19 6.59
CA ASP A 69 8.31 11.80 5.23
C ASP A 69 7.53 12.63 4.18
N PRO A 70 8.18 13.22 3.17
CA PRO A 70 7.55 14.06 2.14
C PRO A 70 7.12 13.29 0.87
N SER A 71 7.03 11.96 0.93
CA SER A 71 6.54 11.15 -0.19
C SER A 71 5.09 11.49 -0.54
N TYR A 72 4.68 11.17 -1.76
CA TYR A 72 3.30 11.30 -2.22
C TYR A 72 2.45 10.19 -1.57
N SER A 73 2.10 10.42 -0.32
CA SER A 73 1.60 9.38 0.58
C SER A 73 0.09 9.20 0.41
N THR A 74 -0.31 7.97 0.07
CA THR A 74 -1.73 7.62 -0.05
C THR A 74 -2.29 7.21 1.31
N GLN A 75 -1.63 6.25 1.97
CA GLN A 75 -2.09 5.72 3.26
C GLN A 75 -0.92 5.08 4.03
N SER A 76 -1.05 5.00 5.35
CA SER A 76 -0.12 4.26 6.23
C SER A 76 -0.80 3.07 6.89
N TYR A 77 -0.01 2.10 7.33
CA TYR A 77 -0.47 0.91 8.05
C TYR A 77 0.52 0.58 9.16
N PHE A 78 0.03 0.52 10.39
CA PHE A 78 0.84 0.24 11.57
C PHE A 78 0.61 -1.18 12.06
N PHE A 79 1.67 -1.97 12.23
CA PHE A 79 1.62 -3.36 12.69
C PHE A 79 2.99 -3.84 13.15
N ASP A 80 3.02 -4.79 14.07
CA ASP A 80 4.24 -5.41 14.62
C ASP A 80 4.75 -6.51 13.66
N TYR A 81 5.66 -6.17 12.73
CA TYR A 81 6.05 -7.12 11.67
C TYR A 81 7.13 -8.10 12.08
N ASP A 82 7.94 -7.75 13.08
CA ASP A 82 9.03 -8.57 13.57
C ASP A 82 8.77 -9.22 14.95
N ARG A 83 7.59 -8.93 15.53
CA ARG A 83 7.06 -9.50 16.78
C ARG A 83 7.84 -9.10 18.02
N ASP A 84 8.43 -7.91 18.02
CA ASP A 84 9.16 -7.38 19.17
C ASP A 84 8.28 -6.57 20.14
N GLY A 85 7.03 -6.31 19.74
CA GLY A 85 5.99 -5.71 20.57
C GLY A 85 5.84 -4.19 20.41
N ASP A 86 6.58 -3.56 19.50
CA ASP A 86 6.25 -2.21 19.02
C ASP A 86 5.60 -2.24 17.62
N LEU A 87 5.03 -1.10 17.20
CA LEU A 87 4.36 -0.99 15.91
C LEU A 87 5.31 -0.37 14.89
N ASP A 88 5.53 -1.09 13.80
CA ASP A 88 6.21 -0.63 12.60
C ASP A 88 5.25 0.02 11.62
N MET A 89 5.75 0.59 10.53
CA MET A 89 4.90 1.30 9.57
C MET A 89 5.21 0.98 8.11
N LEU A 90 4.18 0.55 7.37
CA LEU A 90 4.13 0.61 5.92
C LEU A 90 3.54 1.95 5.48
N LEU A 91 4.25 2.66 4.59
CA LEU A 91 3.77 3.86 3.92
C LEU A 91 3.53 3.54 2.44
N VAL A 92 2.26 3.51 2.06
CA VAL A 92 1.85 3.29 0.67
C VAL A 92 1.86 4.63 -0.05
N ASN A 93 2.63 4.70 -1.13
CA ASN A 93 2.86 5.91 -1.91
C ASN A 93 2.47 5.71 -3.38
N GLU A 94 2.11 6.82 -4.02
CA GLU A 94 1.75 6.87 -5.43
C GLU A 94 2.72 7.75 -6.23
N ASN A 95 2.95 7.41 -7.49
CA ASN A 95 3.66 8.31 -8.40
C ASN A 95 2.68 9.34 -8.99
N ILE A 96 2.90 10.63 -8.72
CA ILE A 96 2.07 11.71 -9.28
C ILE A 96 2.29 11.93 -10.78
N LYS A 97 3.32 11.30 -11.38
CA LYS A 97 3.58 11.37 -12.82
C LYS A 97 2.82 10.29 -13.54
N VAL A 98 2.06 10.70 -14.56
CA VAL A 98 1.45 9.77 -15.51
C VAL A 98 2.55 9.25 -16.45
N LEU A 99 2.89 7.98 -16.31
CA LEU A 99 3.81 7.30 -17.21
C LEU A 99 3.02 6.75 -18.40
N SER A 100 3.39 7.13 -19.62
CA SER A 100 2.72 6.74 -20.87
C SER A 100 3.65 5.91 -21.76
N ASN A 101 3.06 5.13 -22.68
CA ASN A 101 3.79 4.26 -23.63
C ASN A 101 4.67 3.19 -22.94
N LEU A 102 4.09 2.52 -21.95
CA LEU A 102 4.75 1.46 -21.19
C LEU A 102 4.72 0.13 -21.97
N ASP A 103 5.74 -0.10 -22.81
CA ASP A 103 6.01 -1.44 -23.35
C ASP A 103 6.76 -2.31 -22.32
N ASP A 104 6.87 -3.62 -22.58
CA ASP A 104 7.48 -4.57 -21.64
C ASP A 104 8.92 -4.21 -21.29
N VAL A 105 9.70 -3.73 -22.28
CA VAL A 105 11.11 -3.34 -22.07
C VAL A 105 11.18 -2.14 -21.14
N THR A 106 10.35 -1.12 -21.39
CA THR A 106 10.27 0.10 -20.58
C THR A 106 9.82 -0.22 -19.17
N ILE A 107 8.83 -1.10 -18.99
CA ILE A 107 8.37 -1.54 -17.66
C ILE A 107 9.53 -2.21 -16.90
N GLN A 108 10.26 -3.14 -17.53
CA GLN A 108 11.37 -3.83 -16.87
C GLN A 108 12.50 -2.88 -16.46
N ASP A 109 12.74 -1.82 -17.23
CA ASP A 109 13.74 -0.82 -16.88
C ASP A 109 13.26 0.14 -15.80
N LEU A 110 11.99 0.55 -15.83
CA LEU A 110 11.40 1.39 -14.79
C LEU A 110 11.29 0.66 -13.45
N ARG A 111 11.05 -0.66 -13.44
CA ARG A 111 11.07 -1.49 -12.21
C ARG A 111 12.39 -1.41 -11.44
N LYS A 112 13.50 -1.11 -12.12
CA LYS A 112 14.84 -0.98 -11.53
C LYS A 112 15.14 0.44 -11.05
N LYS A 113 14.33 1.42 -11.43
CA LYS A 113 14.51 2.82 -11.04
C LYS A 113 13.70 3.10 -9.80
N SER A 114 14.36 3.56 -8.75
CA SER A 114 13.72 4.11 -7.57
C SER A 114 13.48 5.61 -7.72
N ASP A 115 12.47 6.10 -7.01
CA ASP A 115 12.25 7.52 -6.78
C ASP A 115 12.00 7.72 -5.29
N GLN A 116 12.58 8.77 -4.73
CA GLN A 116 12.61 9.02 -3.29
C GLN A 116 11.21 9.24 -2.70
N TYR A 117 10.23 9.66 -3.52
CA TYR A 117 8.92 10.13 -3.07
C TYR A 117 7.75 9.29 -3.58
N SER A 118 7.96 8.47 -4.61
CA SER A 118 6.88 7.73 -5.26
C SER A 118 6.80 6.27 -4.79
N GLY A 119 7.93 5.66 -4.46
CA GLY A 119 8.00 4.26 -4.02
C GLY A 119 7.34 4.06 -2.66
N SER A 120 6.62 2.96 -2.47
CA SER A 120 6.19 2.53 -1.13
C SER A 120 7.39 2.40 -0.20
N LYS A 121 7.21 2.76 1.07
CA LYS A 121 8.26 2.72 2.09
C LYS A 121 7.86 1.86 3.28
N PHE A 122 8.86 1.27 3.92
CA PHE A 122 8.68 0.44 5.10
C PHE A 122 9.63 0.90 6.20
N PHE A 123 9.10 1.12 7.39
CA PHE A 123 9.81 1.68 8.52
C PHE A 123 9.74 0.74 9.71
N ARG A 124 10.90 0.38 10.26
CA ARG A 124 10.98 -0.33 11.54
C ARG A 124 10.98 0.67 12.69
N ASN A 125 10.24 0.40 13.75
CA ASN A 125 10.30 1.21 14.95
C ASN A 125 11.46 0.72 15.85
N ASP A 126 12.35 1.63 16.21
CA ASP A 126 13.47 1.38 17.12
C ASP A 126 13.26 2.23 18.39
N ASN A 127 12.31 1.84 19.25
CA ASN A 127 11.94 2.56 20.48
C ASN A 127 11.43 4.00 20.22
N ASN A 128 10.30 4.14 19.54
CA ASN A 128 9.67 5.41 19.14
C ASN A 128 10.49 6.23 18.13
N HIS A 129 11.38 5.57 17.40
CA HIS A 129 12.13 6.17 16.30
C HIS A 129 12.09 5.26 15.09
N PHE A 130 11.43 5.71 14.04
CA PHE A 130 11.19 4.94 12.83
C PHE A 130 12.36 5.08 11.86
N VAL A 131 12.89 3.94 11.44
CA VAL A 131 14.02 3.81 10.52
C VAL A 131 13.53 3.23 9.20
N ASP A 132 13.79 3.91 8.10
CA ASP A 132 13.48 3.39 6.76
C ASP A 132 14.31 2.12 6.50
N VAL A 133 13.61 1.00 6.39
CA VAL A 133 14.16 -0.33 6.09
C VAL A 133 13.72 -0.84 4.72
N THR A 134 13.11 0.00 3.88
CA THR A 134 12.46 -0.37 2.61
C THR A 134 13.32 -1.26 1.71
N VAL A 135 14.59 -0.88 1.52
CA VAL A 135 15.51 -1.62 0.65
C VAL A 135 15.93 -2.94 1.27
N VAL A 136 16.23 -2.95 2.57
CA VAL A 136 16.74 -4.14 3.26
C VAL A 136 15.63 -5.16 3.56
N SER A 137 14.38 -4.70 3.69
CA SER A 137 13.20 -5.55 3.88
C SER A 137 12.67 -6.14 2.56
N GLY A 138 13.19 -5.70 1.41
CA GLY A 138 12.83 -6.25 0.10
C GLY A 138 11.54 -5.69 -0.50
N ILE A 139 11.09 -4.52 -0.03
CA ILE A 139 9.87 -3.87 -0.53
C ILE A 139 10.15 -3.14 -1.85
N ASN A 140 9.24 -3.29 -2.80
CA ASN A 140 9.29 -2.57 -4.05
C ASN A 140 9.11 -1.07 -3.79
N HIS A 141 10.11 -0.30 -4.21
CA HIS A 141 10.17 1.15 -4.08
C HIS A 141 10.50 1.80 -5.44
N SER A 142 10.06 1.15 -6.52
CA SER A 142 10.32 1.63 -7.88
C SER A 142 9.43 2.83 -8.22
N VAL A 143 9.80 3.55 -9.28
CA VAL A 143 8.97 4.63 -9.89
C VAL A 143 7.61 4.14 -10.38
N LEU A 144 7.42 2.82 -10.44
CA LEU A 144 6.17 2.19 -10.82
C LEU A 144 5.25 1.90 -9.61
N SER A 145 5.54 2.46 -8.44
CA SER A 145 4.64 2.37 -7.30
C SER A 145 3.44 3.30 -7.49
N TYR A 146 2.26 2.72 -7.66
CA TYR A 146 0.97 3.39 -7.71
C TYR A 146 0.09 2.82 -6.60
N GLY A 147 0.62 2.82 -5.38
CA GLY A 147 0.00 2.16 -4.24
C GLY A 147 -1.24 2.92 -3.78
N LEU A 148 -2.36 2.20 -3.65
CA LEU A 148 -3.64 2.79 -3.27
C LEU A 148 -4.11 2.34 -1.89
N SER A 149 -3.89 1.07 -1.54
CA SER A 149 -4.25 0.51 -0.24
C SER A 149 -3.44 -0.73 0.08
N ALA A 150 -3.41 -1.12 1.35
CA ALA A 150 -2.87 -2.39 1.81
C ALA A 150 -3.78 -3.05 2.85
N SER A 151 -3.59 -4.36 3.03
CA SER A 151 -4.16 -5.15 4.11
C SER A 151 -3.09 -6.03 4.72
N ILE A 152 -3.12 -6.14 6.04
CA ILE A 152 -2.16 -6.93 6.83
C ILE A 152 -2.89 -8.13 7.42
N ALA A 153 -2.38 -9.33 7.19
CA ALA A 153 -2.95 -10.58 7.71
C ALA A 153 -1.91 -11.71 7.64
N ASP A 154 -2.09 -12.76 8.43
CA ASP A 154 -1.33 -14.01 8.28
C ASP A 154 -1.90 -14.82 7.10
N VAL A 155 -1.47 -14.48 5.88
CA VAL A 155 -2.02 -15.01 4.63
C VAL A 155 -1.64 -16.48 4.46
N ASN A 156 -0.43 -16.86 4.86
CA ASN A 156 0.08 -18.20 4.68
C ASN A 156 -0.18 -19.15 5.88
N GLY A 157 -0.70 -18.63 7.00
CA GLY A 157 -1.05 -19.39 8.20
C GLY A 157 0.15 -19.77 9.08
N ASP A 158 1.23 -19.01 9.03
CA ASP A 158 2.49 -19.31 9.72
C ASP A 158 2.71 -18.50 11.01
N GLY A 159 1.73 -17.66 11.37
CA GLY A 159 1.69 -16.84 12.57
C GLY A 159 2.46 -15.53 12.48
N TRP A 160 2.85 -15.10 11.27
CA TRP A 160 3.50 -13.81 11.01
C TRP A 160 2.64 -12.94 10.09
N PRO A 161 2.63 -11.60 10.29
CA PRO A 161 1.87 -10.72 9.43
C PRO A 161 2.52 -10.64 8.04
N ASP A 162 1.74 -10.99 7.03
CA ASP A 162 1.99 -10.74 5.62
C ASP A 162 1.25 -9.45 5.19
N MET A 163 1.52 -8.96 3.98
CA MET A 163 0.82 -7.80 3.44
C MET A 163 0.43 -7.98 1.98
N TYR A 164 -0.77 -7.50 1.66
CA TYR A 164 -1.24 -7.36 0.29
C TYR A 164 -1.36 -5.87 -0.04
N ILE A 165 -0.66 -5.39 -1.07
CA ILE A 165 -0.66 -4.00 -1.51
C ILE A 165 -1.33 -3.91 -2.87
N SER A 166 -2.36 -3.07 -2.96
CA SER A 166 -3.05 -2.79 -4.20
C SER A 166 -2.42 -1.64 -4.97
N ASN A 167 -2.26 -1.86 -6.27
CA ASN A 167 -1.68 -0.91 -7.20
C ASN A 167 -2.65 -0.57 -8.35
N ASP A 168 -2.41 0.58 -8.95
CA ASP A 168 -3.08 1.03 -10.17
C ASP A 168 -2.19 0.90 -11.42
N TYR A 169 -2.78 1.22 -12.57
CA TYR A 169 -2.16 1.27 -13.89
C TYR A 169 -1.61 -0.08 -14.39
N SER A 170 -0.38 -0.10 -14.87
CA SER A 170 0.23 -1.26 -15.54
C SER A 170 0.95 -2.19 -14.55
N ILE A 171 0.74 -1.99 -13.26
CA ILE A 171 1.53 -2.59 -12.18
C ILE A 171 0.62 -3.47 -11.36
N GLN A 172 1.03 -4.72 -11.25
CA GLN A 172 0.32 -5.70 -10.44
C GLN A 172 0.35 -5.31 -8.97
N ASP A 173 -0.66 -5.76 -8.25
CA ASP A 173 -0.64 -5.81 -6.79
C ASP A 173 0.59 -6.58 -6.29
N HIS A 174 0.92 -6.45 -5.01
CA HIS A 174 2.00 -7.22 -4.38
C HIS A 174 1.44 -8.03 -3.23
N LEU A 175 1.85 -9.29 -3.13
CA LEU A 175 1.59 -10.12 -1.95
C LEU A 175 2.94 -10.44 -1.30
N TYR A 176 3.31 -9.66 -0.30
CA TYR A 176 4.55 -9.84 0.43
C TYR A 176 4.36 -10.80 1.59
N ILE A 177 5.02 -11.95 1.49
CA ILE A 177 5.09 -12.94 2.56
C ILE A 177 6.29 -12.65 3.45
N ASN A 178 6.08 -12.62 4.76
CA ASN A 178 7.10 -12.33 5.76
C ASN A 178 8.06 -13.53 5.90
N ASN A 179 9.36 -13.27 5.76
CA ASN A 179 10.40 -14.29 5.88
C ASN A 179 10.88 -14.51 7.33
N LYS A 180 10.29 -13.82 8.31
CA LYS A 180 10.57 -13.95 9.77
C LYS A 180 11.99 -13.54 10.17
N ASN A 181 12.62 -12.72 9.34
CA ASN A 181 14.01 -12.31 9.49
C ASN A 181 14.23 -10.83 9.14
N GLY A 182 13.17 -10.02 9.17
CA GLY A 182 13.23 -8.62 8.79
C GLY A 182 12.90 -8.34 7.32
N THR A 183 12.64 -9.38 6.50
CA THR A 183 12.46 -9.25 5.05
C THR A 183 11.15 -9.88 4.57
N PHE A 184 10.76 -9.50 3.36
CA PHE A 184 9.58 -10.00 2.67
C PHE A 184 9.92 -10.57 1.29
N THR A 185 9.04 -11.41 0.77
CA THR A 185 9.11 -11.91 -0.59
C THR A 185 7.76 -11.78 -1.27
N ASP A 186 7.74 -11.12 -2.43
CA ASP A 186 6.54 -11.03 -3.26
C ASP A 186 6.21 -12.41 -3.86
N LYS A 187 5.06 -12.97 -3.46
CA LYS A 187 4.53 -14.27 -3.86
C LYS A 187 3.18 -14.15 -4.57
N LEU A 188 2.82 -12.98 -5.09
CA LEU A 188 1.53 -12.76 -5.76
C LEU A 188 1.23 -13.84 -6.81
N SER A 189 2.15 -14.03 -7.77
CA SER A 189 1.96 -14.93 -8.91
C SER A 189 2.05 -16.42 -8.58
N SER A 190 2.67 -16.80 -7.46
CA SER A 190 2.70 -18.19 -7.01
C SER A 190 1.50 -18.57 -6.16
N ASN A 191 0.84 -17.59 -5.54
CA ASN A 191 -0.22 -17.84 -4.55
C ASN A 191 -1.63 -17.52 -5.07
N LEU A 192 -1.76 -16.59 -6.02
CA LEU A 192 -3.06 -16.19 -6.57
C LEU A 192 -3.16 -16.59 -8.04
N ASP A 193 -4.25 -17.28 -8.40
CA ASP A 193 -4.53 -17.64 -9.78
C ASP A 193 -5.14 -16.48 -10.58
N HIS A 194 -5.72 -15.48 -9.88
CA HIS A 194 -6.37 -14.30 -10.44
C HIS A 194 -5.98 -13.04 -9.67
N ILE A 195 -5.76 -11.93 -10.38
CA ILE A 195 -5.48 -10.61 -9.81
C ILE A 195 -6.32 -9.53 -10.51
N SER A 196 -6.54 -8.42 -9.81
CA SER A 196 -7.12 -7.21 -10.41
C SER A 196 -6.08 -6.47 -11.25
N MET A 197 -6.55 -5.71 -12.24
CA MET A 197 -5.67 -4.83 -13.03
C MET A 197 -5.61 -3.41 -12.46
N TYR A 198 -6.68 -2.95 -11.80
CA TYR A 198 -6.82 -1.60 -11.25
C TYR A 198 -7.42 -1.71 -9.85
N SER A 199 -6.61 -2.16 -8.89
CA SER A 199 -7.08 -2.41 -7.53
C SER A 199 -7.03 -1.13 -6.71
N MET A 200 -8.20 -0.65 -6.27
CA MET A 200 -8.32 0.59 -5.51
C MET A 200 -8.23 0.34 -4.00
N GLY A 201 -9.05 -0.59 -3.52
CA GLY A 201 -9.22 -0.93 -2.12
C GLY A 201 -9.11 -2.43 -1.93
N ASN A 202 -8.56 -2.87 -0.82
CA ASN A 202 -8.52 -4.29 -0.46
C ASN A 202 -8.93 -4.56 0.99
N ASN A 203 -9.27 -5.82 1.27
CA ASN A 203 -9.50 -6.34 2.62
C ASN A 203 -9.09 -7.82 2.66
N ILE A 204 -8.60 -8.29 3.81
CA ILE A 204 -8.32 -9.70 4.05
C ILE A 204 -9.14 -10.19 5.25
N SER A 205 -9.99 -11.19 5.00
CA SER A 205 -10.85 -11.79 6.03
C SER A 205 -11.25 -13.21 5.63
N ASP A 206 -11.50 -14.09 6.59
CA ASP A 206 -12.08 -15.42 6.33
C ASP A 206 -13.60 -15.28 6.11
N ILE A 207 -14.05 -15.07 4.87
CA ILE A 207 -15.48 -14.83 4.59
C ILE A 207 -16.27 -16.13 4.58
N ASN A 208 -15.61 -17.20 4.14
CA ASN A 208 -16.24 -18.48 3.90
C ASN A 208 -16.19 -19.36 5.16
N ASN A 209 -15.49 -18.89 6.20
CA ASN A 209 -15.33 -19.48 7.51
C ASN A 209 -14.66 -20.86 7.45
N ASP A 210 -13.64 -21.00 6.58
CA ASP A 210 -12.82 -22.22 6.44
C ASP A 210 -11.50 -22.17 7.23
N GLY A 211 -11.27 -21.07 7.96
CA GLY A 211 -10.07 -20.84 8.75
C GLY A 211 -8.87 -20.34 7.92
N ARG A 212 -9.07 -20.01 6.65
CA ARG A 212 -8.06 -19.38 5.78
C ARG A 212 -8.50 -17.97 5.41
N PRO A 213 -7.58 -17.00 5.37
CA PRO A 213 -7.93 -15.66 4.93
C PRO A 213 -8.25 -15.63 3.44
N ASP A 214 -9.33 -14.95 3.07
CA ASP A 214 -9.67 -14.59 1.70
C ASP A 214 -9.25 -13.14 1.41
N ILE A 215 -8.81 -12.86 0.18
CA ILE A 215 -8.41 -11.52 -0.26
C ILE A 215 -9.51 -10.94 -1.18
N TYR A 216 -9.96 -9.73 -0.85
CA TYR A 216 -10.92 -8.97 -1.64
C TYR A 216 -10.26 -7.74 -2.21
N THR A 217 -10.52 -7.47 -3.49
CA THR A 217 -10.14 -6.22 -4.13
C THR A 217 -11.33 -5.54 -4.78
N LEU A 218 -11.34 -4.22 -4.72
CA LEU A 218 -12.28 -3.35 -5.43
C LEU A 218 -11.62 -2.90 -6.73
N ASP A 219 -12.18 -3.35 -7.85
CA ASP A 219 -11.64 -3.12 -9.19
C ASP A 219 -12.36 -1.93 -9.85
N MET A 220 -11.59 -1.03 -10.47
CA MET A 220 -12.14 0.12 -11.23
C MET A 220 -12.39 -0.19 -12.71
N ILE A 221 -12.15 -1.42 -13.18
CA ILE A 221 -12.52 -1.83 -14.55
C ILE A 221 -14.04 -1.69 -14.75
N PRO A 222 -14.49 -0.94 -15.79
CA PRO A 222 -15.91 -0.86 -16.13
C PRO A 222 -16.49 -2.24 -16.53
N GLU A 223 -17.74 -2.52 -16.12
CA GLU A 223 -18.40 -3.82 -16.37
C GLU A 223 -18.51 -4.18 -17.86
N ASP A 224 -18.88 -3.22 -18.71
CA ASP A 224 -19.15 -3.49 -20.12
C ASP A 224 -18.00 -3.10 -21.06
N ASN A 225 -17.80 -3.89 -22.12
CA ASN A 225 -16.76 -3.68 -23.13
C ASN A 225 -16.83 -2.31 -23.82
N LYS A 226 -18.03 -1.74 -23.98
CA LYS A 226 -18.19 -0.43 -24.63
C LYS A 226 -17.64 0.66 -23.72
N ARG A 227 -17.92 0.60 -22.42
CA ARG A 227 -17.47 1.56 -21.41
C ARG A 227 -15.98 1.43 -21.17
N GLN A 228 -15.44 0.21 -21.15
CA GLN A 228 -13.99 -0.02 -21.16
C GLN A 228 -13.33 0.70 -22.34
N LYS A 229 -13.85 0.53 -23.57
CA LYS A 229 -13.31 1.22 -24.76
C LYS A 229 -13.49 2.75 -24.75
N LEU A 230 -14.52 3.27 -24.08
CA LEU A 230 -14.79 4.71 -23.99
C LEU A 230 -13.97 5.41 -22.90
N LEU A 231 -13.58 4.70 -21.84
CA LEU A 231 -12.76 5.20 -20.74
C LEU A 231 -11.28 4.87 -20.91
N GLN A 232 -10.92 4.15 -21.98
CA GLN A 232 -9.54 3.93 -22.36
C GLN A 232 -8.87 5.27 -22.73
N GLY A 233 -7.87 5.66 -21.94
CA GLY A 233 -6.95 6.74 -22.27
C GLY A 233 -6.06 6.40 -23.47
N PHE A 234 -5.14 7.30 -23.81
CA PHE A 234 -4.24 7.19 -24.98
C PHE A 234 -3.25 6.01 -24.95
N ASP A 235 -3.32 5.11 -23.97
CA ASP A 235 -2.50 3.89 -23.94
C ASP A 235 -2.98 2.90 -25.02
N ASN A 236 -2.50 3.17 -26.23
CA ASN A 236 -2.33 2.37 -27.43
C ASN A 236 -3.39 1.28 -27.70
N TYR A 237 -4.34 1.65 -28.56
CA TYR A 237 -5.31 0.77 -29.23
C TYR A 237 -4.66 -0.48 -29.86
N GLU A 238 -3.39 -0.38 -30.31
CA GLU A 238 -2.65 -1.52 -30.89
C GLU A 238 -1.99 -2.44 -29.84
N PHE A 239 -1.59 -1.93 -28.66
CA PHE A 239 -0.92 -2.76 -27.65
C PHE A 239 -1.87 -3.83 -27.08
N LYS A 240 -3.17 -3.55 -27.01
CA LYS A 240 -4.15 -4.45 -26.39
C LYS A 240 -4.93 -5.36 -27.36
N LEU A 241 -4.96 -5.16 -28.68
CA LEU A 241 -5.69 -6.14 -29.51
C LEU A 241 -4.97 -7.49 -29.61
N ASP A 242 -3.64 -7.47 -29.71
CA ASP A 242 -2.83 -8.69 -29.87
C ASP A 242 -2.24 -9.20 -28.55
N ASN A 243 -1.92 -8.32 -27.59
CA ASN A 243 -1.30 -8.72 -26.32
C ASN A 243 -2.27 -8.76 -25.13
N TYR A 244 -3.52 -8.31 -25.22
CA TYR A 244 -4.42 -8.34 -24.05
C TYR A 244 -4.71 -9.77 -23.62
N LEU A 245 -5.01 -10.69 -24.54
CA LEU A 245 -5.19 -12.09 -24.18
C LEU A 245 -3.89 -12.73 -23.65
N ALA A 246 -2.74 -12.40 -24.24
CA ALA A 246 -1.45 -12.90 -23.78
C ALA A 246 -1.09 -12.37 -22.38
N TYR A 247 -1.31 -11.08 -22.13
CA TYR A 247 -1.13 -10.43 -20.84
C TYR A 247 -2.11 -11.01 -19.81
N LEU A 248 -3.40 -11.15 -20.13
CA LEU A 248 -4.39 -11.74 -19.22
C LEU A 248 -4.02 -13.20 -18.85
N ILE A 249 -3.46 -13.96 -19.80
CA ILE A 249 -2.95 -15.31 -19.54
C ILE A 249 -1.67 -15.27 -18.69
N GLN A 250 -0.78 -14.31 -18.94
CA GLN A 250 0.50 -14.17 -18.24
C GLN A 250 0.37 -13.63 -16.82
N THR A 251 -0.65 -12.81 -16.56
CA THR A 251 -0.95 -12.23 -15.23
C THR A 251 -2.05 -12.98 -14.48
N GLY A 252 -2.66 -14.02 -15.07
CA GLY A 252 -3.74 -14.78 -14.44
C GLY A 252 -5.09 -14.05 -14.41
N ALA A 253 -5.22 -12.93 -15.11
CA ALA A 253 -6.38 -12.04 -15.16
C ALA A 253 -7.57 -12.62 -15.99
N GLY A 254 -7.86 -13.92 -15.84
CA GLY A 254 -8.76 -14.66 -16.74
C GLY A 254 -10.26 -14.42 -16.55
N ARG A 255 -10.72 -13.88 -15.41
CA ARG A 255 -12.15 -13.60 -15.12
C ARG A 255 -12.27 -12.43 -14.13
N HIS A 256 -12.60 -11.24 -14.63
CA HIS A 256 -12.79 -10.04 -13.83
C HIS A 256 -14.26 -9.75 -13.61
N TYR A 257 -14.63 -9.40 -12.38
CA TYR A 257 -15.94 -8.85 -12.03
C TYR A 257 -15.72 -7.58 -11.20
N LEU A 258 -16.72 -6.69 -11.18
CA LEU A 258 -16.75 -5.42 -10.42
C LEU A 258 -16.39 -5.58 -8.92
N LEU A 259 -16.50 -6.81 -8.42
CA LEU A 259 -15.89 -7.31 -7.19
C LEU A 259 -15.04 -8.51 -7.57
N THR A 260 -13.71 -8.40 -7.49
CA THR A 260 -12.86 -9.59 -7.67
C THR A 260 -12.67 -10.22 -6.30
N LEU A 261 -13.45 -11.28 -6.04
CA LEU A 261 -13.16 -12.20 -4.94
C LEU A 261 -11.98 -13.06 -5.38
N ILE A 262 -10.83 -12.86 -4.73
CA ILE A 262 -9.67 -13.73 -4.94
C ILE A 262 -9.62 -14.70 -3.77
N MET A 263 -10.29 -15.84 -3.93
CA MET A 263 -10.12 -16.96 -3.01
C MET A 263 -8.72 -17.53 -3.21
N MET A 264 -7.94 -17.61 -2.15
CA MET A 264 -6.76 -18.48 -2.15
C MET A 264 -7.24 -19.92 -2.21
N ALA A 265 -7.35 -20.46 -3.42
CA ALA A 265 -7.53 -21.89 -3.60
C ALA A 265 -6.33 -22.58 -2.94
N GLY A 266 -6.58 -23.30 -1.85
CA GLY A 266 -5.57 -24.00 -1.07
C GLY A 266 -4.69 -24.91 -1.94
N LYS A 267 -3.61 -24.36 -2.49
CA LYS A 267 -2.46 -25.16 -2.92
C LYS A 267 -1.77 -25.55 -1.63
N THR A 268 -2.12 -26.75 -1.17
CA THR A 268 -1.41 -27.47 -0.12
C THR A 268 0.09 -27.33 -0.36
N PHE A 269 0.80 -26.66 0.54
CA PHE A 269 2.24 -26.67 0.57
C PHE A 269 2.67 -28.12 0.84
N LEU A 270 3.22 -28.78 -0.18
CA LEU A 270 3.97 -30.03 -0.04
C LEU A 270 5.44 -29.71 0.15
#